data_AF-A0A7K5Q9J5-F1
#
_entry.id   AF-A0A7K5Q9J5-F1
#
_cell.length_a   1.000
_cell.length_b   1.000
_cell.length_c   1.000
_cell.angle_alpha   90.00
_cell.angle_beta   90.00
_cell.angle_gamma   90.00
#
_symmetry.space_group_name_H-M   'P 1'
#
loop_
_entity.id
_entity.type
_entity.pdbx_description
1 polymer ?
#
loop_
_entity_poly.entity_id
_entity_poly.type
_entity_poly.pdbx_seq_one_letter_code
_entity_poly.pdbx_strand_id
1 'polypeptide(L)'
;MARWLRPLVGALLLLEGAAALSFLHHRYEELVQALFRVQSQCPYVTRIYSIGRSVEGRHLYVLEFSDYPGIHEPLEPEFKYVGNMHGNEVLGRELLLQLSEFLCEEYRRGNERITRLIHDTRIHIMPSMNPDGYEVAAKQGPDSNGYLTGRNNANGVDLNRNFPDLNTLMYYSREISGPNHHIPLPDNWKSQVEPETLAVIQWISSYNFVLSANLHGGAVVANYPYDKSQDQRFRSHRRTVNTPTPDDKLFQKLAKTYSYAHSWMHRGWNCGDYFADGITNGASWYSLSKGMQDFNYLYTNCFEITLELSCNKFPPEEDLERQWMANREALVAFIEEVHQGIKGMVSDENNNGIAGAVISVQGISHDITSGDMGDYFRLLLPGTYTVTASAEGYQPLTVTTTVGPAAPSLVHFQLKQEVVRKPANRKASGTRMNNKALQKKVVPRATRRGTQR
;
A
#
# COMPACT_ATOMS: atom_id res chain seq x y z
N MET A 1 -29.16 -76.33 -6.03
CA MET A 1 -28.00 -75.42 -5.87
C MET A 1 -28.32 -74.10 -6.55
N ALA A 2 -27.83 -73.01 -5.97
CA ALA A 2 -27.79 -71.63 -6.47
C ALA A 2 -29.10 -70.79 -6.48
N ARG A 3 -29.02 -69.74 -5.66
CA ARG A 3 -29.95 -68.67 -5.34
C ARG A 3 -29.65 -67.45 -6.23
N TRP A 4 -30.72 -66.75 -6.67
CA TRP A 4 -30.86 -65.29 -6.84
C TRP A 4 -29.78 -64.48 -7.58
N LEU A 5 -30.13 -63.95 -8.77
CA LEU A 5 -29.49 -62.81 -9.41
C LEU A 5 -30.36 -61.56 -9.21
N ARG A 6 -29.81 -60.55 -8.54
CA ARG A 6 -30.34 -59.16 -8.48
C ARG A 6 -29.78 -58.37 -9.68
N PRO A 7 -30.54 -57.45 -10.29
CA PRO A 7 -29.96 -56.47 -11.20
C PRO A 7 -29.39 -55.28 -10.40
N LEU A 8 -28.16 -54.90 -10.76
CA LEU A 8 -27.44 -53.73 -10.28
C LEU A 8 -28.08 -52.44 -10.82
N VAL A 9 -28.49 -51.56 -9.92
CA VAL A 9 -28.78 -50.15 -10.21
C VAL A 9 -27.43 -49.42 -10.24
N GLY A 10 -26.98 -49.01 -11.42
CA GLY A 10 -25.82 -48.14 -11.58
C GLY A 10 -26.20 -46.70 -11.25
N ALA A 11 -25.72 -46.19 -10.13
CA ALA A 11 -25.72 -44.75 -9.84
C ALA A 11 -24.51 -44.12 -10.54
N LEU A 12 -24.75 -43.31 -11.56
CA LEU A 12 -23.75 -42.39 -12.10
C LEU A 12 -23.59 -41.23 -11.11
N LEU A 13 -22.51 -41.25 -10.32
CA LEU A 13 -22.02 -40.08 -9.60
C LEU A 13 -21.25 -39.22 -10.60
N LEU A 14 -21.86 -38.12 -11.06
CA LEU A 14 -21.15 -37.04 -11.73
C LEU A 14 -20.31 -36.32 -10.67
N LEU A 15 -19.04 -36.69 -10.55
CA LEU A 15 -18.03 -35.81 -9.95
C LEU A 15 -17.79 -34.67 -10.93
N GLU A 16 -18.43 -33.52 -10.72
CA GLU A 16 -17.90 -32.26 -11.23
C GLU A 16 -16.64 -31.93 -10.44
N GLY A 17 -15.52 -32.52 -10.86
CA GLY A 17 -14.21 -32.01 -10.49
C GLY A 17 -14.04 -30.64 -11.15
N ALA A 18 -14.17 -29.57 -10.37
CA ALA A 18 -13.70 -28.27 -10.82
C ALA A 18 -12.18 -28.39 -11.06
N ALA A 19 -11.77 -28.53 -12.32
CA ALA A 19 -10.36 -28.70 -12.68
C ALA A 19 -9.55 -27.47 -12.24
N ALA A 20 -8.47 -27.64 -11.48
CA ALA A 20 -7.58 -26.55 -11.05
C ALA A 20 -7.15 -25.66 -12.23
N LEU A 21 -6.84 -24.39 -11.96
CA LEU A 21 -6.34 -23.43 -12.93
C LEU A 21 -5.07 -23.98 -13.55
N SER A 22 -5.11 -24.19 -14.86
CA SER A 22 -3.96 -24.66 -15.61
C SER A 22 -2.82 -23.63 -15.54
N PHE A 23 -1.58 -24.11 -15.43
CA PHE A 23 -0.37 -23.28 -15.50
C PHE A 23 -0.13 -22.82 -16.95
N LEU A 24 -0.92 -21.84 -17.39
CA LEU A 24 -0.86 -21.21 -18.70
C LEU A 24 -0.84 -19.69 -18.55
N HIS A 25 -0.51 -18.98 -19.62
CA HIS A 25 -0.66 -17.53 -19.64
C HIS A 25 -2.11 -17.13 -19.91
N HIS A 26 -2.71 -16.35 -19.01
CA HIS A 26 -4.10 -15.93 -19.14
C HIS A 26 -4.18 -14.55 -19.80
N ARG A 27 -4.71 -14.48 -21.04
CA ARG A 27 -5.08 -13.20 -21.66
C ARG A 27 -6.21 -12.52 -20.91
N TYR A 28 -6.54 -11.28 -21.28
CA TYR A 28 -7.49 -10.47 -20.54
C TYR A 28 -8.82 -11.19 -20.25
N GLU A 29 -9.46 -11.76 -21.28
CA GLU A 29 -10.73 -12.49 -21.10
C GLU A 29 -10.58 -13.73 -20.21
N GLU A 30 -9.47 -14.47 -20.33
CA GLU A 30 -9.19 -15.67 -19.54
C GLU A 30 -8.89 -15.31 -18.08
N LEU A 31 -8.18 -14.20 -17.83
CA LEU A 31 -7.98 -13.64 -16.49
C LEU A 31 -9.32 -13.30 -15.85
N VAL A 32 -10.20 -12.62 -16.59
CA VAL A 32 -11.53 -12.25 -16.08
C VAL A 32 -12.32 -13.51 -15.73
N GLN A 33 -12.35 -14.49 -16.62
CA GLN A 33 -13.00 -15.78 -16.36
C GLN A 33 -12.41 -16.50 -15.15
N ALA A 34 -11.09 -16.50 -14.98
CA ALA A 34 -10.41 -17.10 -13.82
C ALA A 34 -10.84 -16.42 -12.51
N LEU A 35 -10.87 -15.09 -12.46
CA LEU A 35 -11.32 -14.36 -11.27
C LEU A 35 -12.78 -14.69 -10.93
N PHE A 36 -13.70 -14.58 -11.89
CA PHE A 36 -15.12 -14.87 -11.68
C PHE A 36 -15.36 -16.34 -11.30
N ARG A 37 -14.53 -17.26 -11.82
CA ARG A 37 -14.54 -18.65 -11.41
C ARG A 37 -14.18 -18.80 -9.93
N VAL A 38 -13.10 -18.19 -9.46
CA VAL A 38 -12.73 -18.20 -8.03
C VAL A 38 -13.86 -17.63 -7.17
N GLN A 39 -14.44 -16.50 -7.58
CA GLN A 39 -15.58 -15.91 -6.87
C GLN A 39 -16.78 -16.86 -6.80
N SER A 40 -17.10 -17.56 -7.89
CA SER A 40 -18.22 -18.51 -7.92
C SER A 40 -18.00 -19.72 -7.00
N GLN A 41 -16.75 -20.10 -6.74
CA GLN A 41 -16.41 -21.22 -5.86
C GLN A 41 -16.38 -20.81 -4.38
N CYS A 42 -16.04 -19.55 -4.08
CA CYS A 42 -15.94 -19.00 -2.73
C CYS A 42 -16.77 -17.71 -2.55
N PRO A 43 -18.08 -17.70 -2.87
CA PRO A 43 -18.86 -16.46 -2.99
C PRO A 43 -19.06 -15.72 -1.67
N TYR A 44 -18.98 -16.42 -0.54
CA TYR A 44 -19.17 -15.82 0.79
C TYR A 44 -17.90 -15.17 1.36
N VAL A 45 -16.74 -15.48 0.77
CA VAL A 45 -15.46 -14.92 1.23
C VAL A 45 -14.72 -14.17 0.13
N THR A 46 -15.41 -13.85 -0.96
CA THR A 46 -14.80 -13.14 -2.09
C THR A 46 -15.71 -12.08 -2.69
N ARG A 47 -15.09 -11.04 -3.25
CA ARG A 47 -15.79 -10.01 -4.02
C ARG A 47 -14.90 -9.48 -5.13
N ILE A 48 -15.42 -9.48 -6.35
CA ILE A 48 -14.76 -8.83 -7.49
C ILE A 48 -15.28 -7.42 -7.63
N TYR A 49 -14.37 -6.49 -7.86
CA TYR A 49 -14.69 -5.14 -8.29
C TYR A 49 -13.64 -4.61 -9.26
N SER A 50 -13.96 -3.51 -9.93
CA SER A 50 -13.02 -2.81 -10.80
C SER A 50 -12.73 -1.44 -10.23
N ILE A 51 -11.45 -1.05 -10.21
CA ILE A 51 -11.01 0.27 -9.71
C ILE A 51 -11.02 1.35 -10.80
N GLY A 52 -11.23 0.97 -12.05
CA GLY A 52 -11.12 1.85 -13.20
C GLY A 52 -10.93 1.06 -14.49
N ARG A 53 -10.65 1.79 -15.57
CA ARG A 53 -10.35 1.21 -16.89
C ARG A 53 -8.99 1.67 -17.38
N SER A 54 -8.31 0.83 -18.13
CA SER A 54 -7.10 1.15 -18.86
C SER A 54 -7.39 2.10 -20.03
N VAL A 55 -6.34 2.56 -20.71
CA VAL A 55 -6.45 3.41 -21.91
C VAL A 55 -7.34 2.77 -22.99
N GLU A 56 -7.21 1.46 -23.23
CA GLU A 56 -8.01 0.72 -24.21
C GLU A 56 -9.34 0.19 -23.63
N GLY A 57 -9.73 0.63 -22.43
CA GLY A 57 -11.05 0.37 -21.86
C GLY A 57 -11.19 -0.95 -21.08
N ARG A 58 -10.09 -1.69 -20.87
CA ARG A 58 -10.09 -2.93 -20.05
C ARG A 58 -10.24 -2.57 -18.58
N HIS A 59 -11.12 -3.25 -17.86
CA HIS A 59 -11.24 -3.10 -16.42
C HIS A 59 -9.96 -3.51 -15.69
N LEU A 60 -9.55 -2.69 -14.72
CA LEU A 60 -8.54 -3.04 -13.72
C LEU A 60 -9.27 -3.77 -12.58
N TYR A 61 -9.30 -5.10 -12.66
CA TYR A 61 -10.00 -5.95 -11.70
C TYR A 61 -9.18 -6.20 -10.44
N VAL A 62 -9.90 -6.24 -9.32
CA VAL A 62 -9.39 -6.65 -8.01
C VAL A 62 -10.32 -7.73 -7.47
N LEU A 63 -9.72 -8.80 -6.94
CA LEU A 63 -10.42 -9.83 -6.18
C LEU A 63 -10.11 -9.63 -4.70
N GLU A 64 -11.15 -9.37 -3.92
CA GLU A 64 -11.13 -9.23 -2.48
C GLU A 64 -11.36 -10.60 -1.82
N PHE A 65 -10.63 -10.89 -0.74
CA PHE A 65 -10.89 -11.98 0.20
C PHE A 65 -11.04 -11.43 1.63
N SER A 66 -12.11 -11.79 2.31
CA SER A 66 -12.42 -11.53 3.73
C SER A 66 -13.63 -12.39 4.08
N ASP A 67 -13.90 -12.70 5.35
CA ASP A 67 -15.16 -13.33 5.75
C ASP A 67 -16.38 -12.38 5.68
N TYR A 68 -16.15 -11.07 5.62
CA TYR A 68 -17.19 -10.04 5.38
C TYR A 68 -16.86 -9.16 4.15
N PRO A 69 -16.82 -9.74 2.95
CA PRO A 69 -16.37 -9.03 1.76
C PRO A 69 -17.28 -7.83 1.44
N GLY A 70 -16.65 -6.69 1.19
CA GLY A 70 -17.27 -5.41 0.89
C GLY A 70 -17.35 -4.47 2.09
N ILE A 71 -17.04 -4.92 3.30
CA ILE A 71 -17.10 -4.14 4.54
C ILE A 71 -15.73 -4.16 5.20
N HIS A 72 -15.28 -3.02 5.73
CA HIS A 72 -14.11 -2.96 6.59
C HIS A 72 -14.57 -3.17 8.03
N GLU A 73 -13.92 -4.06 8.77
CA GLU A 73 -14.15 -4.29 10.19
C GLU A 73 -13.07 -3.61 11.04
N PRO A 74 -13.42 -2.93 12.15
CA PRO A 74 -12.41 -2.28 13.00
C PRO A 74 -11.36 -3.27 13.48
N LEU A 75 -10.08 -2.89 13.39
CA LEU A 75 -8.93 -3.72 13.76
C LEU A 75 -8.68 -4.93 12.82
N GLU A 76 -9.39 -5.05 11.70
CA GLU A 76 -9.06 -5.93 10.58
C GLU A 76 -8.19 -5.16 9.57
N PRO A 77 -6.89 -5.51 9.41
CA PRO A 77 -6.02 -4.79 8.50
C PRO A 77 -6.34 -5.08 7.03
N GLU A 78 -6.20 -4.04 6.22
CA GLU A 78 -6.32 -4.09 4.76
C GLU A 78 -4.94 -4.39 4.15
N PHE A 79 -4.84 -5.46 3.34
CA PHE A 79 -3.63 -5.87 2.62
C PHE A 79 -3.85 -5.81 1.10
N LYS A 80 -2.82 -5.49 0.31
CA LYS A 80 -2.90 -5.62 -1.15
C LYS A 80 -1.68 -6.16 -1.88
N TYR A 81 -1.93 -6.99 -2.90
CA TYR A 81 -0.96 -7.33 -3.95
C TYR A 81 -1.31 -6.68 -5.28
N VAL A 82 -0.29 -6.20 -6.01
CA VAL A 82 -0.44 -5.63 -7.35
C VAL A 82 0.55 -6.30 -8.30
N GLY A 83 0.04 -6.93 -9.36
CA GLY A 83 0.86 -7.55 -10.40
C GLY A 83 0.88 -6.76 -11.69
N ASN A 84 1.92 -7.01 -12.50
CA ASN A 84 1.92 -6.72 -13.93
C ASN A 84 1.60 -5.26 -14.26
N MET A 85 2.21 -4.33 -13.51
CA MET A 85 2.21 -2.90 -13.86
C MET A 85 3.09 -2.60 -15.07
N HIS A 86 4.11 -3.42 -15.30
CA HIS A 86 4.72 -3.56 -16.62
C HIS A 86 4.11 -4.76 -17.32
N GLY A 87 3.49 -4.56 -18.48
CA GLY A 87 2.69 -5.59 -19.13
C GLY A 87 3.47 -6.83 -19.53
N ASN A 88 4.77 -6.71 -19.80
CA ASN A 88 5.64 -7.85 -20.13
C ASN A 88 6.30 -8.53 -18.94
N GLU A 89 6.07 -8.06 -17.72
CA GLU A 89 6.51 -8.70 -16.49
C GLU A 89 5.35 -9.57 -15.98
N VAL A 90 5.27 -10.78 -16.52
CA VAL A 90 4.06 -11.62 -16.53
C VAL A 90 3.96 -12.54 -15.32
N LEU A 91 5.10 -12.97 -14.75
CA LEU A 91 5.05 -13.95 -13.67
C LEU A 91 4.17 -13.50 -12.49
N GLY A 92 4.26 -12.23 -12.09
CA GLY A 92 3.40 -11.67 -11.04
C GLY A 92 1.90 -11.77 -11.34
N ARG A 93 1.49 -11.61 -12.60
CA ARG A 93 0.08 -11.77 -13.02
C ARG A 93 -0.41 -13.18 -12.74
N GLU A 94 0.33 -14.17 -13.22
CA GLU A 94 -0.07 -15.58 -13.13
C GLU A 94 -0.01 -16.07 -11.68
N LEU A 95 1.01 -15.67 -10.91
CA LEU A 95 1.09 -16.01 -9.49
C LEU A 95 -0.08 -15.48 -8.68
N LEU A 96 -0.61 -14.29 -9.00
CA LEU A 96 -1.75 -13.73 -8.29
C LEU A 96 -3.08 -14.41 -8.67
N LEU A 97 -3.21 -14.94 -9.88
CA LEU A 97 -4.33 -15.82 -10.25
C LEU A 97 -4.24 -17.16 -9.52
N GLN A 98 -3.05 -17.76 -9.48
CA GLN A 98 -2.80 -19.00 -8.75
C GLN A 98 -2.99 -18.85 -7.24
N LEU A 99 -2.56 -17.72 -6.67
CA LEU A 99 -2.82 -17.38 -5.27
C LEU A 99 -4.32 -17.26 -4.98
N SER A 100 -5.07 -16.63 -5.88
CA SER A 100 -6.52 -16.49 -5.74
C SER A 100 -7.22 -17.85 -5.70
N GLU A 101 -6.87 -18.76 -6.60
CA GLU A 101 -7.41 -20.12 -6.56
C GLU A 101 -6.96 -20.87 -5.29
N PHE A 102 -5.68 -20.82 -4.95
CA PHE A 102 -5.12 -21.46 -3.76
C PHE A 102 -5.82 -21.03 -2.47
N LEU A 103 -6.04 -19.73 -2.27
CA LEU A 103 -6.74 -19.21 -1.09
C LEU A 103 -8.17 -19.78 -1.00
N CYS A 104 -8.90 -19.79 -2.12
CA CYS A 104 -10.25 -20.36 -2.16
C CYS A 104 -10.25 -21.89 -1.92
N GLU A 105 -9.35 -22.64 -2.55
CA GLU A 105 -9.28 -24.09 -2.39
C GLU A 105 -8.93 -24.48 -0.95
N GLU A 106 -7.90 -23.88 -0.37
CA GLU A 106 -7.46 -24.19 0.98
C GLU A 106 -8.47 -23.76 2.03
N TYR A 107 -9.17 -22.63 1.81
CA TYR A 107 -10.31 -22.24 2.64
C TYR A 107 -11.42 -23.29 2.61
N ARG A 108 -11.81 -23.77 1.42
CA ARG A 108 -12.84 -24.81 1.25
C ARG A 108 -12.42 -26.16 1.83
N ARG A 109 -11.12 -26.46 1.86
CA ARG A 109 -10.55 -27.66 2.50
C ARG A 109 -10.46 -27.53 4.02
N GLY A 110 -10.71 -26.34 4.58
CA GLY A 110 -10.61 -26.10 6.03
C GLY A 110 -9.17 -25.99 6.53
N ASN A 111 -8.24 -25.52 5.70
CA ASN A 111 -6.86 -25.25 6.12
C ASN A 111 -6.85 -24.09 7.15
N GLU A 112 -6.54 -24.39 8.41
CA GLU A 112 -6.60 -23.41 9.49
C GLU A 112 -5.76 -22.16 9.26
N ARG A 113 -4.59 -22.27 8.61
CA ARG A 113 -3.71 -21.12 8.33
C ARG A 113 -4.41 -20.16 7.39
N ILE A 114 -4.96 -20.67 6.29
CA ILE A 114 -5.64 -19.86 5.26
C ILE A 114 -6.99 -19.35 5.75
N THR A 115 -7.74 -20.16 6.50
CA THR A 115 -8.99 -19.72 7.12
C THR A 115 -8.76 -18.54 8.07
N ARG A 116 -7.79 -18.63 8.98
CA ARG A 116 -7.45 -17.49 9.86
C ARG A 116 -6.96 -16.29 9.07
N LEU A 117 -6.12 -16.51 8.05
CA LEU A 117 -5.63 -15.42 7.20
C LEU A 117 -6.78 -14.63 6.55
N ILE A 118 -7.81 -15.31 6.04
CA ILE A 118 -8.99 -14.68 5.43
C ILE A 118 -9.94 -14.05 6.47
N HIS A 119 -10.05 -14.63 7.66
CA HIS A 119 -10.94 -14.10 8.72
C HIS A 119 -10.34 -12.91 9.47
N ASP A 120 -9.01 -12.86 9.54
CA ASP A 120 -8.31 -11.81 10.28
C ASP A 120 -7.79 -10.71 9.35
N THR A 121 -7.89 -10.86 8.03
CA THR A 121 -7.32 -9.93 7.03
C THR A 121 -8.25 -9.71 5.87
N ARG A 122 -8.36 -8.45 5.46
CA ARG A 122 -9.00 -8.10 4.21
C ARG A 122 -7.98 -7.95 3.09
N ILE A 123 -7.94 -8.95 2.21
CA ILE A 123 -6.89 -9.14 1.21
C ILE A 123 -7.41 -8.71 -0.15
N HIS A 124 -6.71 -7.78 -0.81
CA HIS A 124 -7.04 -7.31 -2.15
C HIS A 124 -5.97 -7.70 -3.17
N ILE A 125 -6.36 -8.46 -4.20
CA ILE A 125 -5.45 -8.97 -5.21
C ILE A 125 -5.78 -8.34 -6.57
N MET A 126 -4.85 -7.56 -7.11
CA MET A 126 -4.92 -7.02 -8.48
C MET A 126 -3.91 -7.75 -9.37
N PRO A 127 -4.33 -8.72 -10.19
CA PRO A 127 -3.37 -9.49 -10.99
C PRO A 127 -2.71 -8.65 -12.10
N SER A 128 -3.38 -7.62 -12.63
CA SER A 128 -2.85 -6.78 -13.71
C SER A 128 -3.27 -5.33 -13.60
N MET A 129 -2.28 -4.48 -13.30
CA MET A 129 -2.43 -3.01 -13.37
C MET A 129 -2.32 -2.49 -14.80
N ASN A 130 -1.56 -3.15 -15.68
CA ASN A 130 -1.38 -2.76 -17.09
C ASN A 130 -1.86 -3.86 -18.06
N PRO A 131 -3.19 -4.09 -18.15
CA PRO A 131 -3.72 -5.13 -19.03
C PRO A 131 -3.49 -4.82 -20.52
N ASP A 132 -3.37 -3.54 -20.90
CA ASP A 132 -3.12 -3.15 -22.30
C ASP A 132 -1.70 -3.52 -22.74
N GLY A 133 -0.70 -3.17 -21.91
CA GLY A 133 0.69 -3.55 -22.14
C GLY A 133 0.86 -5.07 -22.18
N TYR A 134 0.12 -5.81 -21.33
CA TYR A 134 0.12 -7.27 -21.35
C TYR A 134 -0.35 -7.83 -22.70
N GLU A 135 -1.46 -7.33 -23.26
CA GLU A 135 -1.94 -7.83 -24.57
C GLU A 135 -0.95 -7.54 -25.70
N VAL A 136 -0.16 -6.46 -25.61
CA VAL A 136 0.94 -6.19 -26.55
C VAL A 136 2.07 -7.20 -26.38
N ALA A 137 2.47 -7.47 -25.14
CA ALA A 137 3.48 -8.47 -24.79
C ALA A 137 3.08 -9.89 -25.23
N ALA A 138 1.86 -10.31 -24.90
CA ALA A 138 1.33 -11.65 -25.17
C ALA A 138 1.10 -11.94 -26.67
N LYS A 139 1.02 -10.91 -27.52
CA LYS A 139 1.02 -11.07 -28.99
C LYS A 139 2.37 -11.53 -29.54
N GLN A 140 3.48 -11.16 -28.88
CA GLN A 140 4.82 -11.63 -29.25
C GLN A 140 5.14 -12.99 -28.62
N GLY A 141 4.50 -13.33 -27.50
CA GLY A 141 4.67 -14.60 -26.79
C GLY A 141 6.00 -14.67 -26.02
N PRO A 142 6.18 -15.68 -25.14
CA PRO A 142 7.35 -15.79 -24.27
C PRO A 142 8.69 -15.88 -25.03
N ASP A 143 8.70 -16.55 -26.19
CA ASP A 143 9.93 -16.84 -26.94
C ASP A 143 10.51 -15.63 -27.69
N SER A 144 9.65 -14.69 -28.08
CA SER A 144 10.02 -13.55 -28.93
C SER A 144 9.81 -12.19 -28.26
N ASN A 145 9.29 -12.17 -27.04
CA ASN A 145 9.10 -10.95 -26.29
C ASN A 145 10.45 -10.45 -25.76
N GLY A 146 10.92 -9.37 -26.37
CA GLY A 146 12.14 -8.69 -25.93
C GLY A 146 11.98 -8.03 -24.55
N TYR A 147 12.97 -7.23 -24.18
CA TYR A 147 13.01 -6.63 -22.83
C TYR A 147 11.94 -5.54 -22.60
N LEU A 148 11.45 -4.88 -23.66
CA LEU A 148 10.65 -3.65 -23.58
C LEU A 148 9.24 -3.73 -24.20
N THR A 149 8.97 -4.70 -25.09
CA THR A 149 7.65 -4.80 -25.74
C THR A 149 6.58 -4.95 -24.68
N GLY A 150 5.55 -4.09 -24.68
CA GLY A 150 4.42 -4.20 -23.76
C GLY A 150 4.74 -3.81 -22.31
N ARG A 151 5.95 -3.28 -22.04
CA ARG A 151 6.30 -2.74 -20.71
C ARG A 151 5.39 -1.57 -20.33
N ASN A 152 5.28 -0.58 -21.20
CA ASN A 152 4.51 0.65 -20.96
C ASN A 152 3.01 0.41 -21.16
N ASN A 153 2.17 1.35 -20.74
CA ASN A 153 0.74 1.31 -21.06
C ASN A 153 0.47 1.64 -22.55
N ALA A 154 -0.79 1.70 -22.97
CA ALA A 154 -1.13 1.93 -24.39
C ALA A 154 -0.70 3.31 -24.92
N ASN A 155 -0.54 4.31 -24.05
CA ASN A 155 0.00 5.63 -24.41
C ASN A 155 1.54 5.66 -24.46
N GLY A 156 2.21 4.52 -24.23
CA GLY A 156 3.67 4.43 -24.21
C GLY A 156 4.31 5.00 -22.95
N VAL A 157 3.55 5.15 -21.85
CA VAL A 157 4.04 5.65 -20.56
C VAL A 157 4.42 4.49 -19.64
N ASP A 158 5.59 4.59 -19.00
CA ASP A 158 5.99 3.68 -17.93
C ASP A 158 5.21 4.04 -16.65
N LEU A 159 4.28 3.17 -16.24
CA LEU A 159 3.41 3.41 -15.07
C LEU A 159 4.21 3.52 -13.77
N ASN A 160 5.36 2.84 -13.66
CA ASN A 160 6.26 2.96 -12.52
C ASN A 160 7.21 4.16 -12.63
N ARG A 161 6.90 5.11 -13.53
CA ARG A 161 7.46 6.47 -13.60
C ARG A 161 6.36 7.53 -13.67
N ASN A 162 5.11 7.16 -13.40
CA ASN A 162 3.97 8.04 -13.60
C ASN A 162 3.39 8.64 -12.30
N PHE A 163 3.67 8.06 -11.14
CA PHE A 163 3.18 8.56 -9.85
C PHE A 163 3.76 9.95 -9.50
N PRO A 164 3.08 10.78 -8.69
CA PRO A 164 3.66 12.01 -8.15
C PRO A 164 4.96 11.75 -7.36
N ASP A 165 5.99 12.56 -7.59
CA ASP A 165 7.30 12.42 -6.92
C ASP A 165 7.27 13.10 -5.55
N LEU A 166 6.82 12.36 -4.53
CA LEU A 166 6.74 12.85 -3.15
C LEU A 166 8.09 12.82 -2.44
N ASN A 167 9.04 11.98 -2.89
CA ASN A 167 10.40 11.91 -2.35
C ASN A 167 11.09 13.28 -2.42
N THR A 168 10.94 13.99 -3.55
CA THR A 168 11.50 15.33 -3.72
C THR A 168 11.00 16.28 -2.66
N LEU A 169 9.68 16.31 -2.45
CA LEU A 169 9.06 17.16 -1.44
C LEU A 169 9.55 16.79 -0.03
N MET A 170 9.63 15.50 0.27
CA MET A 170 10.12 15.02 1.56
C MET A 170 11.61 15.35 1.79
N TYR A 171 12.48 15.16 0.80
CA TYR A 171 13.91 15.46 0.93
C TYR A 171 14.16 16.95 1.15
N TYR A 172 13.39 17.83 0.50
CA TYR A 172 13.41 19.27 0.79
C TYR A 172 12.82 19.60 2.16
N SER A 173 11.71 18.96 2.56
CA SER A 173 11.01 19.29 3.81
C SER A 173 11.72 18.81 5.08
N ARG A 174 12.54 17.76 4.98
CA ARG A 174 13.40 17.32 6.09
C ARG A 174 14.44 18.37 6.49
N GLU A 175 14.80 19.27 5.58
CA GLU A 175 15.66 20.42 5.91
C GLU A 175 14.86 21.53 6.62
N ILE A 176 13.53 21.52 6.55
CA ILE A 176 12.61 22.57 7.00
C ILE A 176 11.33 21.95 7.61
N SER A 177 11.46 21.20 8.72
CA SER A 177 10.35 20.73 9.60
C SER A 177 8.97 20.50 8.95
N GLY A 178 8.90 19.75 7.84
CA GLY A 178 7.63 19.48 7.14
C GLY A 178 6.97 18.15 7.53
N PRO A 179 5.81 17.81 6.93
CA PRO A 179 5.09 16.57 7.21
C PRO A 179 5.95 15.34 6.86
N ASN A 180 5.90 14.32 7.71
CA ASN A 180 6.65 13.07 7.57
C ASN A 180 5.79 11.89 7.04
N HIS A 181 4.51 12.14 6.77
CA HIS A 181 3.48 11.22 6.30
C HIS A 181 2.42 11.99 5.49
N HIS A 182 1.61 11.29 4.70
CA HIS A 182 0.47 11.85 3.95
C HIS A 182 0.80 13.15 3.19
N ILE A 183 1.91 13.17 2.46
CA ILE A 183 2.36 14.35 1.73
C ILE A 183 1.32 14.71 0.66
N PRO A 184 0.79 15.94 0.64
CA PRO A 184 -0.30 16.30 -0.27
C PRO A 184 0.13 16.22 -1.74
N LEU A 185 -0.81 15.82 -2.60
CA LEU A 185 -0.62 15.79 -4.05
C LEU A 185 -0.76 17.20 -4.65
N PRO A 186 -0.11 17.52 -5.78
CA PRO A 186 -0.31 18.78 -6.48
C PRO A 186 -1.74 18.90 -7.01
N ASP A 187 -2.35 20.09 -6.99
CA ASP A 187 -3.78 20.29 -7.34
C ASP A 187 -4.21 19.67 -8.68
N ASN A 188 -3.33 19.70 -9.68
CA ASN A 188 -3.59 19.18 -11.02
C ASN A 188 -3.11 17.73 -11.25
N TRP A 189 -2.78 16.98 -10.20
CA TRP A 189 -2.21 15.62 -10.32
C TRP A 189 -3.06 14.69 -11.20
N LYS A 190 -4.40 14.79 -11.12
CA LYS A 190 -5.34 13.96 -11.91
C LYS A 190 -5.15 14.11 -13.43
N SER A 191 -4.64 15.25 -13.88
CA SER A 191 -4.37 15.54 -15.29
C SER A 191 -2.94 15.19 -15.73
N GLN A 192 -2.09 14.75 -14.80
CA GLN A 192 -0.68 14.45 -15.03
C GLN A 192 -0.37 12.95 -15.02
N VAL A 193 -1.36 12.12 -14.70
CA VAL A 193 -1.22 10.67 -14.56
C VAL A 193 -2.07 9.94 -15.59
N GLU A 194 -1.63 8.75 -15.95
CA GLU A 194 -2.34 7.81 -16.83
C GLU A 194 -3.59 7.26 -16.13
N PRO A 195 -4.60 6.78 -16.89
CA PRO A 195 -5.83 6.28 -16.29
C PRO A 195 -5.60 5.11 -15.32
N GLU A 196 -4.61 4.25 -15.57
CA GLU A 196 -4.24 3.16 -14.66
C GLU A 196 -3.69 3.72 -13.33
N THR A 197 -2.76 4.68 -13.40
CA THR A 197 -2.18 5.33 -12.23
C THR A 197 -3.24 6.15 -11.47
N LEU A 198 -4.14 6.84 -12.18
CA LEU A 198 -5.28 7.55 -11.59
C LEU A 198 -6.17 6.60 -10.76
N ALA A 199 -6.54 5.46 -11.36
CA ALA A 199 -7.37 4.46 -10.72
C ALA A 199 -6.69 3.89 -9.47
N VAL A 200 -5.39 3.59 -9.53
CA VAL A 200 -4.64 3.09 -8.38
C VAL A 200 -4.52 4.14 -7.28
N ILE A 201 -4.23 5.40 -7.59
CA ILE A 201 -4.16 6.46 -6.58
C ILE A 201 -5.51 6.62 -5.86
N GLN A 202 -6.62 6.59 -6.60
CA GLN A 202 -7.97 6.64 -6.00
C GLN A 202 -8.25 5.42 -5.13
N TRP A 203 -7.82 4.24 -5.59
CA TRP A 203 -8.02 2.99 -4.87
C TRP A 203 -7.26 2.96 -3.54
N ILE A 204 -5.98 3.35 -3.52
CA ILE A 204 -5.20 3.37 -2.27
C ILE A 204 -5.65 4.46 -1.29
N SER A 205 -6.42 5.45 -1.75
CA SER A 205 -7.11 6.42 -0.87
C SER A 205 -8.47 5.94 -0.39
N SER A 206 -9.04 4.88 -0.97
CA SER A 206 -10.38 4.37 -0.62
C SER A 206 -10.35 3.31 0.47
N TYR A 207 -9.18 2.75 0.77
CA TYR A 207 -8.96 1.72 1.78
C TYR A 207 -7.73 2.09 2.60
N ASN A 208 -7.74 1.81 3.90
CA ASN A 208 -6.60 2.05 4.78
C ASN A 208 -5.57 0.91 4.67
N PHE A 209 -4.96 0.73 3.50
CA PHE A 209 -3.97 -0.32 3.27
C PHE A 209 -2.80 -0.19 4.23
N VAL A 210 -2.45 -1.31 4.89
CA VAL A 210 -1.38 -1.38 5.89
C VAL A 210 -0.09 -1.89 5.27
N LEU A 211 -0.17 -3.00 4.53
CA LEU A 211 0.97 -3.67 3.91
C LEU A 211 0.66 -4.02 2.46
N SER A 212 1.68 -3.95 1.62
CA SER A 212 1.56 -4.30 0.21
C SER A 212 2.86 -4.80 -0.42
N ALA A 213 2.73 -5.52 -1.52
CA ALA A 213 3.80 -5.61 -2.49
C ALA A 213 3.30 -5.50 -3.93
N ASN A 214 4.16 -4.92 -4.77
CA ASN A 214 3.99 -4.90 -6.22
C ASN A 214 4.97 -5.89 -6.88
N LEU A 215 4.51 -6.67 -7.86
CA LEU A 215 5.23 -7.82 -8.43
C LEU A 215 5.76 -7.50 -9.82
N HIS A 216 7.06 -7.73 -10.00
CA HIS A 216 7.86 -7.39 -11.18
C HIS A 216 8.67 -8.58 -11.71
N GLY A 217 9.31 -8.38 -12.86
CA GLY A 217 10.24 -9.32 -13.46
C GLY A 217 11.40 -8.60 -14.15
N GLY A 218 12.53 -9.29 -14.22
CA GLY A 218 13.80 -8.79 -14.75
C GLY A 218 14.97 -9.06 -13.83
N ALA A 219 14.70 -9.30 -12.54
CA ALA A 219 15.66 -9.74 -11.53
C ALA A 219 15.01 -10.77 -10.58
N VAL A 220 15.75 -11.19 -9.54
CA VAL A 220 15.19 -11.99 -8.43
C VAL A 220 15.68 -11.38 -7.11
N VAL A 221 14.90 -10.46 -6.54
CA VAL A 221 15.24 -9.69 -5.34
C VAL A 221 13.99 -9.04 -4.73
N ALA A 222 13.93 -8.93 -3.41
CA ALA A 222 12.96 -8.09 -2.72
C ALA A 222 13.51 -6.66 -2.54
N ASN A 223 13.03 -5.74 -3.36
CA ASN A 223 13.38 -4.33 -3.36
C ASN A 223 12.50 -3.55 -2.37
N TYR A 224 13.09 -2.66 -1.58
CA TYR A 224 12.37 -1.87 -0.58
C TYR A 224 12.74 -0.38 -0.61
N PRO A 225 11.85 0.50 -0.09
CA PRO A 225 12.06 1.94 -0.07
C PRO A 225 13.37 2.43 0.58
N TYR A 226 13.87 3.61 0.22
CA TYR A 226 13.41 4.42 -0.91
C TYR A 226 14.03 3.97 -2.23
N ASP A 227 13.25 4.09 -3.30
CA ASP A 227 13.68 3.93 -4.69
C ASP A 227 14.47 5.15 -5.20
N LYS A 228 14.09 6.36 -4.76
CA LYS A 228 14.75 7.60 -5.21
C LYS A 228 15.94 7.95 -4.33
N SER A 229 17.13 8.09 -4.92
CA SER A 229 18.31 8.61 -4.22
C SER A 229 18.12 10.07 -3.79
N GLN A 230 18.60 10.42 -2.59
CA GLN A 230 18.59 11.79 -2.06
C GLN A 230 19.60 12.71 -2.77
N ASP A 231 20.70 12.17 -3.30
CA ASP A 231 21.77 12.97 -3.89
C ASP A 231 21.46 13.32 -5.36
N GLN A 232 21.13 14.59 -5.62
CA GLN A 232 20.96 15.15 -6.97
C GLN A 232 22.25 15.83 -7.50
N ARG A 233 23.38 15.79 -6.78
CA ARG A 233 24.57 16.58 -7.15
C ARG A 233 25.69 15.73 -7.77
N PHE A 234 25.77 15.88 -9.11
CA PHE A 234 26.97 15.96 -9.96
C PHE A 234 27.10 14.96 -11.12
N ARG A 235 27.37 15.58 -12.28
CA ARG A 235 27.93 15.02 -13.50
C ARG A 235 29.24 14.25 -13.22
N SER A 236 29.15 12.98 -12.85
CA SER A 236 29.96 11.88 -13.40
C SER A 236 29.78 10.64 -12.51
N HIS A 237 29.49 9.51 -13.15
CA HIS A 237 29.34 8.17 -12.58
C HIS A 237 28.13 7.97 -11.64
N ARG A 238 27.21 7.11 -12.09
CA ARG A 238 26.06 6.57 -11.35
C ARG A 238 26.51 5.99 -10.02
N ARG A 239 26.61 6.80 -8.97
CA ARG A 239 26.76 6.27 -7.61
C ARG A 239 25.38 5.87 -7.14
N THR A 240 25.16 4.57 -7.09
CA THR A 240 24.11 3.94 -6.31
C THR A 240 24.34 4.29 -4.84
N VAL A 241 23.36 4.90 -4.20
CA VAL A 241 23.50 5.35 -2.81
C VAL A 241 22.31 4.80 -2.03
N ASN A 242 22.61 4.05 -0.99
CA ASN A 242 21.61 3.57 -0.05
C ASN A 242 20.82 4.75 0.52
N THR A 243 19.51 4.76 0.35
CA THR A 243 18.63 5.84 0.79
C THR A 243 17.53 5.27 1.70
N PRO A 244 17.85 5.03 2.98
CA PRO A 244 16.97 4.32 3.90
C PRO A 244 15.75 5.16 4.32
N THR A 245 14.65 4.50 4.64
CA THR A 245 13.49 5.14 5.27
C THR A 245 13.64 5.23 6.80
N PRO A 246 12.80 6.00 7.50
CA PRO A 246 12.70 5.95 8.96
C PRO A 246 12.37 4.54 9.49
N ASP A 247 11.68 3.72 8.70
CA ASP A 247 11.29 2.34 8.99
C ASP A 247 12.22 1.31 8.32
N ASP A 248 13.46 1.67 7.99
CA ASP A 248 14.39 0.83 7.19
C ASP A 248 14.58 -0.59 7.77
N LYS A 249 14.72 -0.73 9.09
CA LYS A 249 14.84 -2.06 9.72
C LYS A 249 13.59 -2.91 9.53
N LEU A 250 12.41 -2.30 9.57
CA LEU A 250 11.15 -2.98 9.33
C LEU A 250 11.08 -3.42 7.86
N PHE A 251 11.39 -2.53 6.92
CA PHE A 251 11.42 -2.87 5.49
C PHE A 251 12.41 -3.99 5.16
N GLN A 252 13.60 -3.97 5.75
CA GLN A 252 14.55 -5.07 5.63
C GLN A 252 13.97 -6.39 6.14
N LYS A 253 13.22 -6.39 7.26
CA LYS A 253 12.55 -7.59 7.78
C LYS A 253 11.46 -8.07 6.82
N LEU A 254 10.59 -7.17 6.36
CA LEU A 254 9.53 -7.48 5.40
C LEU A 254 10.09 -8.09 4.10
N ALA A 255 11.13 -7.48 3.54
CA ALA A 255 11.81 -7.99 2.34
C ALA A 255 12.46 -9.37 2.60
N LYS A 256 13.07 -9.57 3.79
CA LYS A 256 13.65 -10.86 4.18
C LYS A 256 12.59 -11.94 4.36
N THR A 257 11.42 -11.63 4.91
CA THR A 257 10.33 -12.61 5.05
C THR A 257 10.01 -13.23 3.68
N TYR A 258 9.82 -12.41 2.65
CA TYR A 258 9.59 -12.93 1.31
C TYR A 258 10.81 -13.68 0.75
N SER A 259 12.00 -13.06 0.81
CA SER A 259 13.23 -13.61 0.20
C SER A 259 13.63 -14.99 0.76
N TYR A 260 13.54 -15.17 2.08
CA TYR A 260 13.89 -16.43 2.74
C TYR A 260 12.81 -17.50 2.64
N ALA A 261 11.53 -17.12 2.55
CA ALA A 261 10.45 -18.05 2.24
C ALA A 261 10.46 -18.47 0.76
N HIS A 262 10.99 -17.63 -0.13
CA HIS A 262 11.17 -17.96 -1.53
C HIS A 262 12.29 -18.99 -1.72
N SER A 263 12.08 -19.94 -2.62
CA SER A 263 12.96 -21.11 -2.79
C SER A 263 14.43 -20.79 -3.13
N TRP A 264 14.71 -19.65 -3.78
CA TRP A 264 16.07 -19.29 -4.20
C TRP A 264 16.42 -17.80 -4.15
N MET A 265 15.53 -16.92 -3.69
CA MET A 265 15.80 -15.46 -3.72
C MET A 265 16.90 -15.13 -2.70
N HIS A 266 16.79 -15.66 -1.48
CA HIS A 266 17.77 -15.49 -0.40
C HIS A 266 19.21 -15.91 -0.74
N ARG A 267 19.40 -16.73 -1.78
CA ARG A 267 20.75 -17.13 -2.24
C ARG A 267 21.53 -15.92 -2.79
N GLY A 268 20.84 -14.87 -3.18
CA GLY A 268 21.40 -13.60 -3.60
C GLY A 268 21.99 -13.56 -5.00
N TRP A 269 22.50 -14.68 -5.52
CA TRP A 269 23.07 -14.75 -6.87
C TRP A 269 22.04 -15.24 -7.89
N ASN A 270 21.43 -14.31 -8.63
CA ASN A 270 20.43 -14.60 -9.65
C ASN A 270 20.59 -13.63 -10.82
N CYS A 271 20.32 -14.08 -12.05
CA CYS A 271 20.33 -13.22 -13.25
C CYS A 271 21.67 -12.52 -13.57
N GLY A 272 22.77 -12.91 -12.92
CA GLY A 272 24.06 -12.21 -13.01
C GLY A 272 24.23 -11.08 -11.99
N ASP A 273 23.22 -10.83 -11.16
CA ASP A 273 23.23 -9.87 -10.05
C ASP A 273 23.54 -10.57 -8.71
N TYR A 274 24.05 -9.79 -7.76
CA TYR A 274 24.25 -10.22 -6.38
C TYR A 274 23.58 -9.28 -5.40
N PHE A 275 22.61 -9.82 -4.66
CA PHE A 275 21.91 -9.14 -3.59
C PHE A 275 22.07 -9.95 -2.29
N ALA A 276 22.81 -9.40 -1.32
CA ALA A 276 22.96 -10.07 -0.03
C ALA A 276 21.57 -10.32 0.60
N ASP A 277 21.35 -11.55 1.09
CA ASP A 277 20.05 -12.03 1.61
C ASP A 277 18.88 -11.95 0.61
N GLY A 278 19.15 -11.72 -0.69
CA GLY A 278 18.12 -11.56 -1.72
C GLY A 278 17.26 -10.30 -1.55
N ILE A 279 17.77 -9.25 -0.90
CA ILE A 279 17.07 -7.98 -0.71
C ILE A 279 17.91 -6.79 -1.20
N THR A 280 17.27 -5.67 -1.52
CA THR A 280 17.99 -4.42 -1.81
C THR A 280 17.16 -3.18 -1.48
N ASN A 281 17.81 -2.12 -0.99
CA ASN A 281 17.23 -0.78 -1.05
C ASN A 281 17.17 -0.33 -2.52
N GLY A 282 16.06 0.27 -2.96
CA GLY A 282 15.88 0.63 -4.36
C GLY A 282 16.92 1.60 -4.89
N ALA A 283 17.16 2.70 -4.19
CA ALA A 283 18.18 3.68 -4.57
C ALA A 283 19.61 3.10 -4.57
N SER A 284 19.88 2.10 -3.71
CA SER A 284 21.15 1.35 -3.70
C SER A 284 21.32 0.42 -4.88
N TRP A 285 20.24 -0.03 -5.52
CA TRP A 285 20.32 -0.80 -6.76
C TRP A 285 20.40 0.12 -7.97
N TYR A 286 19.41 1.00 -8.13
CA TYR A 286 19.43 2.14 -9.05
C TYR A 286 18.35 3.15 -8.68
N SER A 287 18.67 4.44 -8.76
CA SER A 287 17.71 5.50 -8.43
C SER A 287 16.53 5.51 -9.40
N LEU A 288 15.32 5.48 -8.85
CA LEU A 288 14.05 5.50 -9.55
C LEU A 288 13.15 6.54 -8.88
N SER A 289 12.52 7.40 -9.68
CA SER A 289 11.57 8.42 -9.21
C SER A 289 10.20 8.20 -9.83
N LYS A 290 9.15 8.73 -9.20
CA LYS A 290 7.76 8.60 -9.66
C LYS A 290 7.26 7.14 -9.70
N GLY A 291 7.81 6.31 -8.82
CA GLY A 291 7.41 4.91 -8.64
C GLY A 291 6.24 4.75 -7.67
N MET A 292 5.52 3.63 -7.79
CA MET A 292 4.36 3.31 -6.95
C MET A 292 4.75 2.98 -5.50
N GLN A 293 5.89 2.31 -5.32
CA GLN A 293 6.36 1.84 -4.01
C GLN A 293 6.55 2.99 -3.01
N ASP A 294 7.41 3.96 -3.36
CA ASP A 294 7.65 5.12 -2.50
C ASP A 294 6.40 6.01 -2.36
N PHE A 295 5.54 6.03 -3.38
CA PHE A 295 4.28 6.78 -3.33
C PHE A 295 3.34 6.27 -2.24
N ASN A 296 3.18 4.94 -2.11
CA ASN A 296 2.37 4.34 -1.04
C ASN A 296 2.82 4.84 0.34
N TYR A 297 4.12 4.71 0.65
CA TYR A 297 4.68 5.05 1.95
C TYR A 297 4.62 6.56 2.25
N LEU A 298 4.74 7.42 1.23
CA LEU A 298 4.75 8.86 1.44
C LEU A 298 3.35 9.49 1.43
N TYR A 299 2.38 8.88 0.73
CA TYR A 299 1.04 9.42 0.56
C TYR A 299 -0.01 8.81 1.49
N THR A 300 0.19 7.57 1.94
CA THR A 300 -0.79 6.79 2.71
C THR A 300 -0.13 6.14 3.94
N ASN A 301 -0.86 5.29 4.66
CA ASN A 301 -0.32 4.42 5.71
C ASN A 301 0.40 3.16 5.16
N CYS A 302 0.30 2.89 3.86
CA CYS A 302 0.68 1.60 3.28
C CYS A 302 2.20 1.44 3.13
N PHE A 303 2.73 0.37 3.71
CA PHE A 303 4.11 -0.06 3.54
C PHE A 303 4.18 -0.98 2.32
N GLU A 304 4.69 -0.49 1.19
CA GLU A 304 4.82 -1.30 -0.03
C GLU A 304 6.29 -1.68 -0.30
N ILE A 305 6.52 -2.94 -0.71
CA ILE A 305 7.80 -3.39 -1.29
C ILE A 305 7.61 -3.84 -2.75
N THR A 306 8.70 -3.90 -3.50
CA THR A 306 8.72 -4.35 -4.89
C THR A 306 9.39 -5.73 -4.96
N LEU A 307 8.70 -6.72 -5.52
CA LEU A 307 9.19 -8.09 -5.61
C LEU A 307 9.57 -8.41 -7.06
N GLU A 308 10.86 -8.54 -7.34
CA GLU A 308 11.36 -9.03 -8.62
C GLU A 308 11.43 -10.56 -8.56
N LEU A 309 10.69 -11.25 -9.43
CA LEU A 309 10.38 -12.67 -9.24
C LEU A 309 11.14 -13.61 -10.18
N SER A 310 11.53 -13.13 -11.35
CA SER A 310 12.16 -13.94 -12.38
C SER A 310 13.09 -13.12 -13.27
N CYS A 311 14.21 -13.72 -13.68
CA CYS A 311 15.10 -13.11 -14.67
C CYS A 311 14.40 -12.95 -16.03
N ASN A 312 13.67 -13.99 -16.46
CA ASN A 312 12.82 -13.89 -17.64
C ASN A 312 11.53 -13.15 -17.25
N LYS A 313 11.28 -12.01 -17.89
CA LYS A 313 10.08 -11.19 -17.64
C LYS A 313 8.81 -11.90 -18.07
N PHE A 314 8.89 -12.68 -19.14
CA PHE A 314 7.80 -13.46 -19.70
C PHE A 314 8.28 -14.93 -19.79
N PRO A 315 8.33 -15.65 -18.64
CA PRO A 315 8.77 -17.04 -18.62
C PRO A 315 7.83 -17.92 -19.46
N PRO A 316 8.33 -19.00 -20.08
CA PRO A 316 7.48 -19.93 -20.81
C PRO A 316 6.52 -20.68 -19.87
N GLU A 317 5.42 -21.21 -20.42
CA GLU A 317 4.35 -21.82 -19.64
C GLU A 317 4.82 -23.03 -18.82
N GLU A 318 5.76 -23.81 -19.35
CA GLU A 318 6.33 -24.96 -18.63
C GLU A 318 7.05 -24.59 -17.33
N ASP A 319 7.48 -23.33 -17.16
CA ASP A 319 8.14 -22.87 -15.94
C ASP A 319 7.13 -22.39 -14.86
N LEU A 320 5.87 -22.11 -15.22
CA LEU A 320 4.91 -21.46 -14.33
C LEU A 320 4.60 -22.26 -13.07
N GLU A 321 4.46 -23.58 -13.18
CA GLU A 321 4.23 -24.45 -12.02
C GLU A 321 5.40 -24.40 -11.03
N ARG A 322 6.63 -24.48 -11.56
CA ARG A 322 7.84 -24.39 -10.74
C ARG A 322 7.95 -23.03 -10.06
N GLN A 323 7.61 -21.96 -10.76
CA GLN A 323 7.62 -20.61 -10.20
C GLN A 323 6.55 -20.44 -9.11
N TRP A 324 5.36 -20.99 -9.31
CA TRP A 324 4.32 -21.01 -8.29
C TRP A 324 4.78 -21.72 -7.03
N MET A 325 5.31 -22.94 -7.16
CA MET A 325 5.80 -23.72 -6.01
C MET A 325 6.94 -23.00 -5.27
N ALA A 326 7.74 -22.20 -5.97
CA ALA A 326 8.81 -21.41 -5.38
C ALA A 326 8.34 -20.17 -4.59
N ASN A 327 7.20 -19.61 -4.98
CA ASN A 327 6.67 -18.35 -4.44
C ASN A 327 5.49 -18.54 -3.48
N ARG A 328 4.73 -19.63 -3.57
CA ARG A 328 3.49 -19.83 -2.79
C ARG A 328 3.66 -19.56 -1.29
N GLU A 329 4.69 -20.15 -0.68
CA GLU A 329 4.96 -19.93 0.76
C GLU A 329 5.33 -18.48 1.04
N ALA A 330 6.18 -17.86 0.20
CA ALA A 330 6.58 -16.46 0.35
C ALA A 330 5.40 -15.49 0.23
N LEU A 331 4.50 -15.75 -0.72
CA LEU A 331 3.30 -14.94 -0.92
C LEU A 331 2.39 -14.95 0.32
N VAL A 332 2.14 -16.13 0.90
CA VAL A 332 1.33 -16.29 2.11
C VAL A 332 2.04 -15.68 3.32
N ALA A 333 3.31 -16.02 3.54
CA ALA A 333 4.12 -15.51 4.65
C ALA A 333 4.20 -13.98 4.66
N PHE A 334 4.23 -13.34 3.48
CA PHE A 334 4.25 -11.89 3.39
C PHE A 334 2.89 -11.24 3.67
N ILE A 335 1.75 -11.90 3.39
CA ILE A 335 0.43 -11.41 3.84
C ILE A 335 0.39 -11.43 5.38
N GLU A 336 0.88 -12.50 5.99
CA GLU A 336 0.91 -12.67 7.45
C GLU A 336 1.70 -11.56 8.19
N GLU A 337 2.66 -10.92 7.52
CA GLU A 337 3.43 -9.79 8.06
C GLU A 337 2.56 -8.56 8.39
N VAL A 338 1.34 -8.47 7.86
CA VAL A 338 0.41 -7.39 8.22
C VAL A 338 -0.01 -7.48 9.70
N HIS A 339 0.14 -8.66 10.32
CA HIS A 339 -0.21 -8.95 11.71
C HIS A 339 0.99 -8.83 12.67
N GLN A 340 1.75 -7.75 12.58
CA GLN A 340 2.79 -7.43 13.56
C GLN A 340 2.75 -5.96 14.02
N GLY A 341 3.50 -5.65 15.08
CA GLY A 341 3.57 -4.29 15.62
C GLY A 341 2.47 -4.00 16.63
N ILE A 342 1.77 -2.87 16.45
CA ILE A 342 0.63 -2.47 17.29
C ILE A 342 -0.58 -2.13 16.42
N LYS A 343 -1.77 -2.38 16.95
CA LYS A 343 -3.03 -1.88 16.38
C LYS A 343 -3.98 -1.46 17.49
N GLY A 344 -4.99 -0.66 17.19
CA GLY A 344 -5.95 -0.25 18.20
C GLY A 344 -6.91 0.82 17.72
N MET A 345 -7.65 1.40 18.66
CA MET A 345 -8.64 2.46 18.40
C MET A 345 -8.14 3.78 18.97
N VAL A 346 -8.32 4.87 18.24
CA VAL A 346 -8.27 6.24 18.76
C VAL A 346 -9.71 6.73 18.89
N SER A 347 -10.12 7.09 20.11
CA SER A 347 -11.50 7.43 20.43
C SER A 347 -11.61 8.66 21.33
N ASP A 348 -12.78 9.29 21.34
CA ASP A 348 -13.12 10.38 22.26
C ASP A 348 -13.57 9.85 23.64
N GLU A 349 -13.88 10.77 24.57
CA GLU A 349 -14.38 10.43 25.91
C GLU A 349 -15.73 9.69 25.91
N ASN A 350 -16.45 9.67 24.78
CA ASN A 350 -17.71 8.96 24.60
C ASN A 350 -17.54 7.62 23.86
N ASN A 351 -16.30 7.19 23.60
CA ASN A 351 -15.92 6.01 22.81
C ASN A 351 -16.29 6.08 21.32
N ASN A 352 -16.50 7.27 20.76
CA ASN A 352 -16.61 7.44 19.32
C ASN A 352 -15.21 7.41 18.69
N GLY A 353 -15.02 6.68 17.61
CA GLY A 353 -13.77 6.66 16.86
C GLY A 353 -13.41 8.04 16.30
N ILE A 354 -12.14 8.42 16.40
CA ILE A 354 -11.61 9.67 15.84
C ILE A 354 -10.86 9.31 14.56
N ALA A 355 -11.44 9.66 13.42
CA ALA A 355 -10.81 9.49 12.12
C ALA A 355 -9.67 10.49 11.91
N GLY A 356 -8.60 10.05 11.23
CA GLY A 356 -7.46 10.92 10.91
C GLY A 356 -6.62 11.37 12.11
N ALA A 357 -6.76 10.72 13.27
CA ALA A 357 -5.86 10.93 14.39
C ALA A 357 -4.46 10.44 14.00
N VAL A 358 -3.41 11.16 14.38
CA VAL A 358 -2.02 10.85 14.08
C VAL A 358 -1.42 10.01 15.20
N ILE A 359 -0.84 8.86 14.85
CA ILE A 359 -0.10 7.97 15.76
C ILE A 359 1.39 8.09 15.42
N SER A 360 2.14 8.66 16.35
CA SER A 360 3.59 8.88 16.24
C SER A 360 4.37 7.94 17.17
N VAL A 361 5.51 7.45 16.70
CA VAL A 361 6.39 6.56 17.48
C VAL A 361 7.72 7.25 17.73
N GLN A 362 8.08 7.41 19.01
CA GLN A 362 9.32 8.08 19.38
C GLN A 362 10.53 7.38 18.73
N GLY A 363 11.34 8.15 17.99
CA GLY A 363 12.52 7.65 17.29
C GLY A 363 12.28 7.19 15.84
N ILE A 364 11.04 7.17 15.37
CA ILE A 364 10.70 6.86 13.98
C ILE A 364 10.03 8.08 13.36
N SER A 365 10.72 8.74 12.42
CA SER A 365 10.23 9.97 11.78
C SER A 365 9.31 9.67 10.58
N HIS A 366 8.25 8.91 10.84
CA HIS A 366 7.18 8.61 9.91
C HIS A 366 5.97 8.19 10.72
N ASP A 367 4.94 9.03 10.78
CA ASP A 367 3.71 8.75 11.54
C ASP A 367 2.66 8.08 10.64
N ILE A 368 1.61 7.53 11.25
CA ILE A 368 0.44 6.99 10.53
C ILE A 368 -0.83 7.68 11.03
N THR A 369 -1.95 7.45 10.35
CA THR A 369 -3.27 7.93 10.75
C THR A 369 -4.23 6.81 11.09
N SER A 370 -5.24 7.10 11.92
CA SER A 370 -6.41 6.25 12.08
C SER A 370 -7.35 6.36 10.87
N GLY A 371 -7.98 5.24 10.52
CA GLY A 371 -9.02 5.16 9.49
C GLY A 371 -10.35 5.79 9.93
N ASP A 372 -11.37 5.67 9.08
CA ASP A 372 -12.66 6.34 9.27
C ASP A 372 -13.39 5.93 10.56
N MET A 373 -13.17 4.71 11.05
CA MET A 373 -13.73 4.21 12.32
C MET A 373 -12.82 4.49 13.52
N GLY A 374 -11.70 5.17 13.34
CA GLY A 374 -10.73 5.49 14.37
C GLY A 374 -9.74 4.37 14.68
N ASP A 375 -9.81 3.23 14.00
CA ASP A 375 -8.83 2.16 14.12
C ASP A 375 -7.53 2.49 13.38
N TYR A 376 -6.41 1.94 13.84
CA TYR A 376 -5.10 2.17 13.26
C TYR A 376 -4.21 0.94 13.34
N PHE A 377 -3.21 0.88 12.45
CA PHE A 377 -2.26 -0.22 12.35
C PHE A 377 -0.85 0.32 12.16
N ARG A 378 0.05 0.04 13.12
CA ARG A 378 1.45 0.42 13.04
C ARG A 378 2.36 -0.80 13.08
N LEU A 379 2.88 -1.17 11.92
CA LEU A 379 3.91 -2.20 11.80
C LEU A 379 5.17 -1.74 12.55
N LEU A 380 5.67 -2.61 13.44
CA LEU A 380 6.88 -2.39 14.22
C LEU A 380 7.57 -3.74 14.44
N LEU A 381 8.89 -3.69 14.56
CA LEU A 381 9.67 -4.85 15.02
C LEU A 381 9.46 -5.06 16.53
N PRO A 382 9.82 -6.23 17.07
CA PRO A 382 9.79 -6.47 18.51
C PRO A 382 10.67 -5.46 19.27
N GLY A 383 10.11 -4.87 20.32
CA GLY A 383 10.75 -3.80 21.08
C GLY A 383 9.80 -3.04 21.98
N THR A 384 10.32 -2.13 22.79
CA THR A 384 9.52 -1.22 23.62
C THR A 384 9.53 0.17 23.01
N TYR A 385 8.35 0.74 22.86
CA TYR A 385 8.11 1.99 22.16
C TYR A 385 7.30 2.96 23.01
N THR A 386 7.63 4.25 22.89
CA THR A 386 6.78 5.34 23.36
C THR A 386 5.95 5.84 22.19
N VAL A 387 4.63 5.73 22.29
CA VAL A 387 3.69 6.00 21.20
C VAL A 387 2.75 7.12 21.63
N THR A 388 2.55 8.11 20.77
CA THR A 388 1.66 9.24 21.04
C THR A 388 0.58 9.32 19.98
N ALA A 389 -0.69 9.30 20.41
CA ALA A 389 -1.83 9.63 19.56
C ALA A 389 -2.21 11.11 19.75
N SER A 390 -2.51 11.80 18.66
CA SER A 390 -2.93 13.20 18.65
C SER A 390 -3.98 13.45 17.57
N ALA A 391 -4.89 14.40 17.80
CA ALA A 391 -5.89 14.80 16.83
C ALA A 391 -6.22 16.28 17.03
N GLU A 392 -6.63 16.98 15.96
CA GLU A 392 -7.00 18.40 16.06
C GLU A 392 -8.17 18.59 17.04
N GLY A 393 -8.02 19.53 17.98
CA GLY A 393 -9.01 19.78 19.03
C GLY A 393 -8.97 18.81 20.21
N TYR A 394 -7.97 17.91 20.28
CA TYR A 394 -7.78 16.96 21.38
C TYR A 394 -6.39 17.08 22.01
N GLN A 395 -6.31 16.82 23.32
CA GLN A 395 -5.04 16.70 24.04
C GLN A 395 -4.34 15.39 23.62
N PRO A 396 -3.07 15.44 23.19
CA PRO A 396 -2.31 14.24 22.85
C PRO A 396 -2.17 13.29 24.06
N LEU A 397 -2.20 11.99 23.79
CA LEU A 397 -2.00 10.95 24.79
C LEU A 397 -0.78 10.09 24.42
N THR A 398 0.18 10.01 25.33
CA THR A 398 1.40 9.19 25.17
C THR A 398 1.34 7.97 26.07
N VAL A 399 1.66 6.80 25.51
CA VAL A 399 1.75 5.53 26.23
C VAL A 399 3.05 4.82 25.89
N THR A 400 3.55 3.99 26.81
CA THR A 400 4.65 3.07 26.54
C THR A 400 4.07 1.67 26.31
N THR A 401 4.46 1.02 25.23
CA THR A 401 3.98 -0.32 24.87
C THR A 401 5.14 -1.22 24.44
N THR A 402 4.97 -2.53 24.59
CA THR A 402 5.94 -3.55 24.17
C THR A 402 5.34 -4.39 23.06
N VAL A 403 6.06 -4.48 21.95
CA VAL A 403 5.75 -5.30 20.78
C VAL A 403 6.48 -6.62 20.91
N GLY A 404 5.74 -7.73 20.88
CA GLY A 404 6.28 -9.09 20.86
C GLY A 404 6.63 -9.57 19.45
N PRO A 405 7.22 -10.77 19.31
CA PRO A 405 7.53 -11.39 18.01
C PRO A 405 6.33 -12.06 17.32
N ALA A 406 5.15 -12.04 17.95
CA ALA A 406 3.94 -12.72 17.49
C ALA A 406 2.88 -11.69 17.07
N ALA A 407 1.61 -11.93 17.44
CA ALA A 407 0.49 -11.07 17.12
C ALA A 407 0.68 -9.60 17.58
N PRO A 408 0.00 -8.63 16.94
CA PRO A 408 0.13 -7.22 17.28
C PRO A 408 -0.33 -6.95 18.71
N SER A 409 0.35 -6.04 19.40
CA SER A 409 -0.12 -5.55 20.70
C SER A 409 -1.30 -4.60 20.51
N LEU A 410 -2.41 -4.85 21.22
CA LEU A 410 -3.56 -3.94 21.23
C LEU A 410 -3.28 -2.71 22.09
N VAL A 411 -3.32 -1.52 21.50
CA VAL A 411 -3.06 -0.25 22.17
C VAL A 411 -4.15 0.76 21.80
N HIS A 412 -5.05 1.04 22.74
CA HIS A 412 -6.12 2.00 22.54
C HIS A 412 -5.74 3.38 23.10
N PHE A 413 -6.19 4.43 22.43
CA PHE A 413 -6.05 5.81 22.89
C PHE A 413 -7.43 6.42 23.07
N GLN A 414 -7.69 6.96 24.27
CA GLN A 414 -8.87 7.76 24.53
C GLN A 414 -8.43 9.22 24.73
N LEU A 415 -8.71 10.06 23.75
CA LEU A 415 -8.29 11.46 23.73
C LEU A 415 -9.36 12.35 24.37
N LYS A 416 -8.90 13.38 25.08
CA LYS A 416 -9.78 14.37 25.73
C LYS A 416 -9.83 15.64 24.90
N GLN A 417 -11.01 16.22 24.74
CA GLN A 417 -11.14 17.49 24.01
C GLN A 417 -10.33 18.59 24.69
N GLU A 418 -9.66 19.42 23.89
CA GLU A 418 -9.02 20.62 24.40
C GLU A 418 -10.09 21.60 24.88
N VAL A 419 -10.05 21.91 26.18
CA VAL A 419 -10.92 22.96 26.73
C VAL A 419 -10.42 24.31 26.23
N VAL A 420 -11.04 24.82 25.16
CA VAL A 420 -10.83 26.21 24.72
C VAL A 420 -11.36 27.14 25.82
N ARG A 421 -10.47 27.55 26.73
CA ARG A 421 -10.77 28.62 27.67
C ARG A 421 -10.93 29.91 26.88
N LYS A 422 -12.18 30.34 26.66
CA LYS A 422 -12.46 31.72 26.21
C LYS A 422 -11.66 32.67 27.10
N PRO A 423 -10.88 33.62 26.54
CA PRO A 423 -10.18 34.58 27.37
C PRO A 423 -11.24 35.29 28.21
N ALA A 424 -11.07 35.25 29.53
CA ALA A 424 -11.97 35.93 30.45
C ALA A 424 -12.08 37.38 29.98
N ASN A 425 -13.29 37.82 29.67
CA ASN A 425 -13.59 39.24 29.48
C ASN A 425 -13.10 39.95 30.74
N ARG A 426 -11.91 40.55 30.68
CA ARG A 426 -11.46 41.50 31.69
C ARG A 426 -12.49 42.62 31.67
N LYS A 427 -13.48 42.56 32.56
CA LYS A 427 -14.29 43.71 32.92
C LYS A 427 -13.29 44.81 33.24
N ALA A 428 -13.22 45.83 32.40
CA ALA A 428 -12.47 47.03 32.69
C ALA A 428 -12.93 47.53 34.06
N SER A 429 -12.08 47.41 35.07
CA SER A 429 -12.25 48.10 36.33
C SER A 429 -12.22 49.59 35.99
N GLY A 430 -13.39 50.23 36.05
CA GLY A 430 -13.52 51.67 35.86
C GLY A 430 -12.75 52.42 36.94
N THR A 431 -11.51 52.78 36.65
CA THR A 431 -10.75 53.72 37.46
C THR A 431 -11.26 55.12 37.13
N ARG A 432 -12.05 55.67 38.07
CA ARG A 432 -12.60 57.03 38.02
C ARG A 432 -11.45 58.04 38.16
N MET A 433 -10.92 58.57 37.06
CA MET A 433 -9.99 59.71 37.10
C MET A 433 -10.77 61.02 37.20
N ASN A 434 -10.57 61.72 38.31
CA ASN A 434 -10.98 63.12 38.51
C ASN A 434 -10.06 64.03 37.68
N ASN A 435 -10.59 64.63 36.61
CA ASN A 435 -9.92 65.75 35.93
C ASN A 435 -10.51 67.09 36.39
N LYS A 436 -9.78 67.80 37.27
CA LYS A 436 -9.96 69.24 37.50
C LYS A 436 -9.14 70.01 36.46
N ALA A 437 -9.76 71.05 35.93
CA ALA A 437 -9.32 71.90 34.82
C ALA A 437 -8.04 72.71 35.08
N LEU A 438 -7.33 73.04 34.01
CA LEU A 438 -6.57 74.29 33.89
C LEU A 438 -6.61 74.82 32.44
N GLN A 439 -7.30 75.95 32.27
CA GLN A 439 -7.26 76.79 31.08
C GLN A 439 -5.89 77.46 30.94
N LYS A 440 -5.35 77.56 29.71
CA LYS A 440 -4.52 78.70 29.28
C LYS A 440 -4.78 79.05 27.81
N LYS A 441 -5.09 80.32 27.59
CA LYS A 441 -5.35 81.01 26.32
C LYS A 441 -4.08 81.15 25.47
N VAL A 442 -4.19 81.03 24.14
CA VAL A 442 -3.41 81.82 23.14
C VAL A 442 -4.27 82.11 21.88
N VAL A 443 -4.00 83.29 21.31
CA VAL A 443 -4.72 84.17 20.36
C VAL A 443 -4.65 83.73 18.87
N PRO A 444 -5.60 84.10 17.99
CA PRO A 444 -5.60 83.76 16.55
C PRO A 444 -4.82 84.76 15.68
N ARG A 445 -4.27 84.29 14.54
CA ARG A 445 -3.78 85.16 13.45
C ARG A 445 -4.22 84.64 12.07
N ALA A 446 -4.62 85.59 11.23
CA ALA A 446 -5.40 85.41 10.01
C ALA A 446 -4.58 85.24 8.71
N THR A 447 -5.19 84.49 7.78
CA THR A 447 -5.26 84.62 6.30
C THR A 447 -4.08 85.15 5.46
N ARG A 448 -3.78 84.43 4.36
CA ARG A 448 -3.79 85.01 3.00
C ARG A 448 -4.00 83.94 1.90
N ARG A 449 -4.77 84.36 0.89
CA ARG A 449 -5.19 83.67 -0.36
C ARG A 449 -4.09 83.69 -1.44
N GLY A 450 -4.25 82.78 -2.41
CA GLY A 450 -3.85 82.91 -3.83
C GLY A 450 -3.05 81.71 -4.33
N THR A 451 -3.22 81.14 -5.52
CA THR A 451 -4.19 81.29 -6.64
C THR A 451 -3.91 80.11 -7.61
N GLN A 452 -4.94 79.68 -8.37
CA GLN A 452 -5.00 78.91 -9.64
C GLN A 452 -3.67 78.44 -10.28
N ARG A 453 -3.53 77.23 -10.82
CA ARG A 453 -4.39 76.46 -11.75
C ARG A 453 -4.33 74.96 -11.49
#